data_AF-A0A381X596-F1
#
_entry.id   AF-A0A381X596-F1
#
_cell.length_a   1.000
_cell.length_b   1.000
_cell.length_c   1.000
_cell.angle_alpha   90.00
_cell.angle_beta   90.00
_cell.angle_gamma   90.00
#
_symmetry.space_group_name_H-M   'P 1'
#
loop_
_entity.id
_entity.type
_entity.pdbx_description
1 polymer ?
#
loop_
_entity_poly.entity_id
_entity_poly.type
_entity_poly.pdbx_seq_one_letter_code
_entity_poly.pdbx_strand_id
1 'polypeptide(L)'
;MEYMARMEISTNIACRVQCDFCPQELLIEEYSARNNLKNISYGQPIQMSFDTFKKCLSTIPKSILIGFTGYTEPFLNPECSKMVLHAYENGYPIEVFSTLVGMKLEDVELIKRVGFKTFHIHLPDEKNVAKIAVNNDYINILKKVLNDIPNVTAMSMANSHPKIKNFLGKDLTPDEMMNRAGNVKSL
;
A
#
# COMPACT_ATOMS: atom_id res chain seq x y z
N MET A 1 0.30 -13.17 20.60
CA MET A 1 0.39 -14.29 19.65
C MET A 1 1.12 -13.75 18.44
N GLU A 2 2.42 -14.01 18.33
CA GLU A 2 3.19 -13.68 17.13
C GLU A 2 2.64 -14.52 15.97
N TYR A 3 2.33 -13.86 14.86
CA TYR A 3 1.96 -14.56 13.64
C TYR A 3 3.23 -15.11 13.01
N MET A 4 3.37 -16.43 12.98
CA MET A 4 4.60 -17.10 12.53
C MET A 4 4.87 -16.92 11.02
N ALA A 5 3.88 -16.50 10.25
CA ALA A 5 4.03 -16.24 8.82
C ALA A 5 3.03 -15.18 8.30
N ARG A 6 3.44 -14.48 7.24
CA ARG A 6 2.72 -13.40 6.57
C ARG A 6 2.60 -13.72 5.08
N MET A 7 1.41 -13.50 4.52
CA MET A 7 1.18 -13.48 3.09
C MET A 7 1.12 -12.03 2.61
N GLU A 8 2.04 -11.63 1.74
CA GLU A 8 2.03 -10.32 1.09
C GLU A 8 1.14 -10.36 -0.17
N ILE A 9 0.18 -9.43 -0.25
CA ILE A 9 -0.77 -9.30 -1.35
C ILE A 9 -0.44 -8.04 -2.14
N SER A 10 0.16 -8.22 -3.32
CA SER A 10 0.29 -7.19 -4.34
C SER A 10 -1.00 -7.12 -5.16
N THR A 11 -1.80 -6.07 -4.99
CA THR A 11 -3.11 -5.93 -5.67
C THR A 11 -3.00 -5.55 -7.14
N ASN A 12 -1.85 -5.05 -7.59
CA ASN A 12 -1.61 -4.66 -8.98
C ASN A 12 -0.12 -4.72 -9.38
N ILE A 13 0.13 -4.82 -10.69
CA ILE A 13 1.44 -4.67 -11.34
C ILE A 13 1.43 -3.37 -12.15
N ALA A 14 2.58 -2.69 -12.21
CA ALA A 14 2.74 -1.33 -12.72
C ALA A 14 2.13 -0.25 -11.81
N CYS A 15 2.56 -0.24 -10.55
CA CYS A 15 2.15 0.74 -9.56
C CYS A 15 2.58 2.16 -9.98
N ARG A 16 1.59 3.02 -10.24
CA ARG A 16 1.83 4.37 -10.77
C ARG A 16 2.38 5.39 -9.76
N VAL A 17 2.58 5.01 -8.48
CA VAL A 17 3.29 5.86 -7.52
C VAL A 17 4.75 6.08 -7.96
N GLN A 18 5.33 5.10 -8.66
CA GLN A 18 6.66 5.23 -9.30
C GLN A 18 7.74 5.73 -8.32
N CYS A 19 7.81 5.14 -7.12
CA CYS A 19 8.84 5.49 -6.15
C CYS A 19 10.24 5.22 -6.72
N ASP A 20 11.20 6.07 -6.43
CA ASP A 20 12.56 5.99 -7.02
C ASP A 20 13.30 4.70 -6.64
N PHE A 21 12.93 4.11 -5.51
CA PHE A 21 13.47 2.83 -5.06
C PHE A 21 12.65 1.64 -5.57
N CYS A 22 11.44 1.78 -6.08
CA CYS A 22 10.62 0.59 -6.37
C CYS A 22 11.06 -0.09 -7.68
N PRO A 23 11.33 -1.42 -7.71
CA PRO A 23 11.76 -2.13 -8.93
C PRO A 23 10.58 -2.42 -9.89
N GLN A 24 9.72 -1.43 -10.15
CA GLN A 24 8.51 -1.62 -10.96
C GLN A 24 8.83 -2.05 -12.39
N GLU A 25 9.87 -1.49 -13.02
CA GLU A 25 10.24 -1.84 -14.40
C GLU A 25 10.63 -3.32 -14.51
N LEU A 26 11.51 -3.79 -13.63
CA LEU A 26 11.87 -5.21 -13.54
C LEU A 26 10.65 -6.10 -13.24
N LEU A 27 9.77 -5.67 -12.33
CA LEU A 27 8.55 -6.41 -12.01
C LEU A 27 7.63 -6.53 -13.22
N ILE A 28 7.45 -5.45 -14.00
CA ILE A 28 6.66 -5.43 -15.22
C ILE A 28 7.27 -6.39 -16.25
N GLU A 29 8.58 -6.33 -16.47
CA GLU A 29 9.30 -7.20 -17.41
C GLU A 29 9.17 -8.68 -17.06
N GLU A 30 9.54 -9.04 -15.83
CA GLU A 30 9.51 -10.43 -15.34
C GLU A 30 8.10 -11.00 -15.32
N TYR A 31 7.11 -10.22 -14.85
CA TYR A 31 5.72 -10.66 -14.83
C TYR A 31 5.17 -10.83 -16.25
N SER A 32 5.51 -9.93 -17.17
CA SER A 32 5.09 -10.02 -18.57
C SER A 32 5.67 -11.26 -19.24
N ALA A 33 6.97 -11.52 -19.06
CA ALA A 33 7.67 -12.66 -19.63
C ALA A 33 7.09 -13.99 -19.13
N ARG A 34 6.90 -14.14 -17.81
CA ARG A 34 6.41 -15.38 -17.19
C ARG A 34 4.96 -15.72 -17.57
N ASN A 35 4.16 -14.71 -17.90
CA ASN A 35 2.74 -14.87 -18.22
C ASN A 35 2.42 -14.68 -19.71
N ASN A 36 3.43 -14.47 -20.57
CA ASN A 36 3.27 -14.19 -22.00
C ASN A 36 2.32 -13.01 -22.28
N LEU A 37 2.48 -11.91 -21.53
CA LEU A 37 1.70 -10.67 -21.66
C LEU A 37 2.52 -9.61 -22.40
N LYS A 38 1.88 -8.75 -23.20
CA LYS A 38 2.58 -7.79 -24.08
C LYS A 38 2.32 -6.30 -23.78
N ASN A 39 1.38 -5.96 -22.90
CA ASN A 39 0.86 -4.59 -22.76
C ASN A 39 0.76 -4.08 -21.31
N ILE A 40 1.60 -4.59 -20.39
CA ILE A 40 1.61 -4.06 -19.03
C ILE A 40 2.38 -2.74 -19.00
N SER A 41 1.75 -1.67 -18.52
CA SER A 41 2.39 -0.36 -18.34
C SER A 41 1.71 0.41 -17.21
N TYR A 42 2.30 1.52 -16.77
CA TYR A 42 1.67 2.38 -15.76
C TYR A 42 0.28 2.92 -16.17
N GLY A 43 0.01 3.02 -17.48
CA GLY A 43 -1.30 3.40 -18.02
C GLY A 43 -2.25 2.21 -18.25
N GLN A 44 -1.73 0.98 -18.24
CA GLN A 44 -2.47 -0.27 -18.37
C GLN A 44 -1.98 -1.27 -17.33
N PRO A 45 -2.23 -1.03 -16.04
CA PRO A 45 -1.78 -1.92 -14.97
C PRO A 45 -2.59 -3.22 -14.98
N ILE A 46 -1.96 -4.32 -14.55
CA ILE A 46 -2.70 -5.55 -14.24
C ILE A 46 -3.27 -5.42 -12.83
N GLN A 47 -4.57 -5.66 -12.71
CA GLN A 47 -5.30 -5.56 -11.46
C GLN A 47 -5.74 -6.97 -11.02
N MET A 48 -5.44 -7.34 -9.78
CA MET A 48 -6.01 -8.54 -9.18
C MET A 48 -7.53 -8.37 -9.08
N SER A 49 -8.31 -9.31 -9.61
CA SER A 49 -9.76 -9.28 -9.43
C SER A 49 -10.14 -9.74 -8.02
N PHE A 50 -11.30 -9.28 -7.54
CA PHE A 50 -11.83 -9.72 -6.25
C PHE A 50 -12.08 -11.25 -6.21
N ASP A 51 -12.51 -11.85 -7.32
CA ASP A 51 -12.71 -13.30 -7.40
C ASP A 51 -11.39 -14.08 -7.31
N THR A 52 -10.34 -13.61 -7.99
CA THR A 52 -9.00 -14.19 -7.85
C THR A 52 -8.51 -14.07 -6.42
N PHE A 53 -8.69 -12.91 -5.78
CA PHE A 53 -8.35 -12.72 -4.38
C PHE A 53 -9.07 -13.73 -3.47
N LYS A 54 -10.40 -13.87 -3.58
CA LYS A 54 -11.17 -14.84 -2.79
C LYS A 54 -10.67 -16.27 -3.00
N LYS A 55 -10.39 -16.65 -4.25
CA LYS A 55 -9.86 -17.97 -4.58
C LYS A 55 -8.52 -18.22 -3.89
N CYS A 56 -7.58 -17.28 -3.98
CA CYS A 56 -6.30 -17.37 -3.30
C CYS A 56 -6.46 -17.39 -1.78
N LEU A 57 -7.28 -16.50 -1.22
CA LEU A 57 -7.50 -16.43 0.23
C LEU A 57 -8.06 -17.73 0.80
N SER A 58 -8.94 -18.42 0.06
CA SER A 58 -9.57 -19.67 0.50
C SER A 58 -8.59 -20.81 0.79
N THR A 59 -7.35 -20.74 0.28
CA THR A 59 -6.31 -21.75 0.50
C THR A 59 -5.37 -21.41 1.66
N ILE A 60 -5.49 -20.20 2.24
CA ILE A 60 -4.57 -19.70 3.27
C ILE A 60 -5.11 -20.05 4.68
N PRO A 61 -4.30 -20.65 5.58
CA PRO A 61 -4.71 -20.89 6.96
C PRO A 61 -5.03 -19.59 7.71
N LYS A 62 -6.05 -19.60 8.59
CA LYS A 62 -6.52 -18.41 9.33
C LYS A 62 -5.49 -17.79 10.28
N SER A 63 -4.47 -18.56 10.67
CA SER A 63 -3.36 -18.09 11.50
C SER A 63 -2.36 -17.22 10.74
N ILE A 64 -2.46 -17.13 9.40
CA ILE A 64 -1.56 -16.33 8.58
C ILE A 64 -2.04 -14.89 8.51
N LEU A 65 -1.12 -13.96 8.75
CA LEU A 65 -1.39 -12.54 8.58
C LEU A 65 -1.46 -12.19 7.09
N ILE A 66 -2.51 -11.49 6.69
CA ILE A 66 -2.70 -10.99 5.32
C ILE A 66 -2.25 -9.54 5.26
N GLY A 67 -1.13 -9.29 4.57
CA GLY A 67 -0.57 -7.97 4.40
C GLY A 67 -0.86 -7.42 3.01
N PHE A 68 -1.59 -6.32 2.91
CA PHE A 68 -1.71 -5.53 1.69
C PHE A 68 -0.48 -4.64 1.59
N THR A 69 0.51 -5.12 0.84
CA THR A 69 1.88 -4.57 0.79
C THR A 69 2.57 -5.06 -0.48
N GLY A 70 3.90 -5.17 -0.48
CA GLY A 70 4.71 -5.62 -1.60
C GLY A 70 5.16 -4.45 -2.45
N TYR A 71 5.42 -4.71 -3.73
CA TYR A 71 5.82 -3.68 -4.69
C TYR A 71 4.60 -2.98 -5.29
N THR A 72 3.68 -2.50 -4.48
CA THR A 72 2.51 -1.77 -4.99
C THR A 72 1.85 -0.89 -3.94
N GLU A 73 1.12 0.13 -4.40
CA GLU A 73 0.11 0.82 -3.61
C GLU A 73 -1.20 0.01 -3.70
N PRO A 74 -1.68 -0.56 -2.57
CA PRO A 74 -2.86 -1.42 -2.59
C PRO A 74 -4.10 -0.74 -3.19
N PHE A 75 -4.36 0.52 -2.84
CA PHE A 75 -5.58 1.24 -3.22
C PHE A 75 -5.58 1.80 -4.65
N LEU A 76 -4.52 1.56 -5.43
CA LEU A 76 -4.61 1.70 -6.89
C LEU A 76 -5.47 0.61 -7.53
N ASN A 77 -5.76 -0.47 -6.80
CA ASN A 77 -6.81 -1.41 -7.16
C ASN A 77 -8.16 -0.95 -6.58
N PRO A 78 -9.18 -0.69 -7.41
CA PRO A 78 -10.47 -0.16 -6.94
C PRO A 78 -11.25 -1.15 -6.05
N GLU A 79 -10.88 -2.44 -6.05
CA GLU A 79 -11.51 -3.46 -5.21
C GLU A 79 -10.72 -3.71 -3.90
N CYS A 80 -9.61 -3.00 -3.65
CA CYS A 80 -8.72 -3.23 -2.51
C CYS A 80 -9.47 -3.20 -1.17
N SER A 81 -10.30 -2.18 -0.93
CA SER A 81 -11.07 -2.05 0.31
C SER A 81 -12.04 -3.21 0.53
N LYS A 82 -12.61 -3.77 -0.56
CA LYS A 82 -13.43 -4.97 -0.50
C LYS A 82 -12.60 -6.21 -0.19
N MET A 83 -11.39 -6.33 -0.74
CA MET A 83 -10.45 -7.41 -0.41
C MET A 83 -10.05 -7.36 1.07
N VAL A 84 -9.68 -6.18 1.57
CA VAL A 84 -9.33 -5.93 2.98
C VAL A 84 -10.47 -6.36 3.89
N LEU A 85 -11.67 -5.85 3.63
CA LEU A 85 -12.84 -6.16 4.44
C LEU A 85 -13.19 -7.65 4.38
N HIS A 86 -13.17 -8.25 3.19
CA HIS A 86 -13.47 -9.66 3.01
C HIS A 86 -12.50 -10.56 3.78
N ALA A 87 -11.20 -10.27 3.77
CA ALA A 87 -10.23 -11.01 4.56
C ALA A 87 -10.48 -10.87 6.06
N TYR A 88 -10.77 -9.65 6.53
CA TYR A 88 -11.10 -9.42 7.93
C TYR A 88 -12.34 -10.20 8.37
N GLU A 89 -13.43 -10.13 7.60
CA GLU A 89 -14.69 -10.86 7.87
C GLU A 89 -14.50 -12.38 7.83
N ASN A 90 -13.50 -12.86 7.11
CA ASN A 90 -13.11 -14.27 7.06
C ASN A 90 -12.15 -14.69 8.19
N GLY A 91 -11.94 -13.83 9.19
CA GLY A 91 -11.18 -14.12 10.40
C GLY A 91 -9.66 -14.00 10.27
N TYR A 92 -9.15 -13.38 9.20
CA TYR A 92 -7.72 -13.15 9.06
C TYR A 92 -7.26 -11.90 9.83
N PRO A 93 -6.05 -11.93 10.43
CA PRO A 93 -5.37 -10.72 10.87
C PRO A 93 -4.90 -9.92 9.65
N ILE A 94 -5.12 -8.61 9.68
CA ILE A 94 -4.88 -7.73 8.53
C ILE A 94 -3.81 -6.69 8.84
N GLU A 95 -2.95 -6.47 7.86
CA GLU A 95 -2.08 -5.30 7.80
C GLU A 95 -2.20 -4.59 6.46
N VAL A 96 -2.02 -3.27 6.49
CA VAL A 96 -2.00 -2.42 5.30
C VAL A 96 -0.79 -1.50 5.37
N PHE A 97 -0.01 -1.49 4.29
CA PHE A 97 1.05 -0.51 4.04
C PHE A 97 0.65 0.29 2.80
N SER A 98 0.48 1.60 2.93
CA SER A 98 -0.08 2.42 1.86
C SER A 98 0.50 3.83 1.84
N THR A 99 0.59 4.38 0.65
CA THR A 99 0.81 5.80 0.35
C THR A 99 -0.47 6.61 0.35
N LEU A 100 -1.64 5.95 0.41
CA LEU A 100 -3.00 6.46 0.22
C LEU A 100 -3.35 6.90 -1.21
N VAL A 101 -2.45 6.73 -2.18
CA VAL A 101 -2.73 7.10 -3.57
C VAL A 101 -3.82 6.21 -4.17
N GLY A 102 -4.89 6.83 -4.65
CA GLY A 102 -6.05 6.13 -5.24
C GLY A 102 -7.14 5.77 -4.23
N MET A 103 -6.86 5.84 -2.93
CA MET A 103 -7.86 5.66 -1.89
C MET A 103 -8.90 6.80 -1.94
N LYS A 104 -10.15 6.50 -1.62
CA LYS A 104 -11.27 7.44 -1.51
C LYS A 104 -11.79 7.51 -0.08
N LEU A 105 -12.59 8.53 0.23
CA LEU A 105 -13.23 8.63 1.55
C LEU A 105 -14.17 7.44 1.84
N GLU A 106 -14.82 6.93 0.79
CA GLU A 106 -15.68 5.73 0.83
C GLU A 106 -14.90 4.46 1.23
N ASP A 107 -13.63 4.37 0.82
CA ASP A 107 -12.76 3.26 1.20
C ASP A 107 -12.50 3.25 2.70
N VAL A 108 -12.24 4.43 3.28
CA VAL A 108 -12.04 4.58 4.73
C VAL A 108 -13.31 4.18 5.47
N GLU A 109 -14.48 4.62 4.99
CA GLU A 109 -15.78 4.22 5.57
C GLU A 109 -15.99 2.71 5.55
N LEU A 110 -15.58 2.04 4.47
CA LEU A 110 -15.73 0.61 4.32
C LEU A 110 -14.83 -0.18 5.29
N ILE A 111 -13.59 0.29 5.50
CA ILE A 111 -12.57 -0.45 6.27
C ILE A 111 -12.38 0.04 7.70
N LYS A 112 -12.99 1.13 8.15
CA LYS A 112 -12.81 1.67 9.52
C LYS A 112 -13.15 0.69 10.63
N ARG A 113 -13.98 -0.32 10.36
CA ARG A 113 -14.34 -1.38 11.33
C ARG A 113 -13.34 -2.53 11.40
N VAL A 114 -12.33 -2.54 10.52
CA VAL A 114 -11.31 -3.59 10.48
C VAL A 114 -10.35 -3.39 11.66
N GLY A 115 -10.18 -4.44 12.46
CA GLY A 115 -9.21 -4.49 13.54
C GLY A 115 -7.80 -4.73 13.02
N PHE A 116 -7.20 -3.71 12.41
CA PHE A 116 -5.85 -3.80 11.85
C PHE A 116 -4.81 -4.15 12.92
N LYS A 117 -3.90 -5.06 12.57
CA LYS A 117 -2.66 -5.26 13.34
C LYS A 117 -1.67 -4.12 13.10
N THR A 118 -1.60 -3.69 11.85
CA THR A 118 -0.79 -2.56 11.40
C THR A 118 -1.53 -1.83 10.29
N PHE A 119 -1.68 -0.51 10.44
CA PHE A 119 -2.01 0.38 9.32
C PHE A 119 -0.88 1.40 9.26
N HIS A 120 0.01 1.25 8.28
CA HIS A 120 1.23 2.03 8.16
C HIS A 120 1.22 2.86 6.89
N ILE A 121 1.50 4.16 7.02
CA ILE A 121 1.41 5.12 5.92
C ILE A 121 2.80 5.59 5.50
N HIS A 122 3.10 5.50 4.21
CA HIS A 122 4.24 6.19 3.63
C HIS A 122 3.78 7.59 3.19
N LEU A 123 4.19 8.60 3.93
CA LEU A 123 3.80 9.99 3.68
C LEU A 123 4.69 10.66 2.62
N PRO A 124 4.16 11.67 1.92
CA PRO A 124 4.94 12.50 1.01
C PRO A 124 6.09 13.21 1.74
N ASP A 125 7.27 13.17 1.13
CA ASP A 125 8.47 13.87 1.58
C ASP A 125 8.87 15.00 0.63
N GLU A 126 9.78 15.85 1.07
CA GLU A 126 10.27 17.00 0.30
C GLU A 126 11.08 16.63 -0.95
N LYS A 127 11.65 15.41 -0.98
CA LYS A 127 12.42 14.90 -2.11
C LYS A 127 11.53 14.18 -3.14
N ASN A 128 10.24 14.01 -2.84
CA ASN A 128 9.28 13.32 -3.68
C ASN A 128 9.73 11.89 -4.05
N VAL A 129 10.37 11.19 -3.11
CA VAL A 129 10.92 9.83 -3.33
C VAL A 129 9.81 8.85 -3.71
N ALA A 130 8.66 8.91 -3.04
CA ALA A 130 7.40 8.39 -3.56
C ALA A 130 6.65 9.55 -4.22
N LYS A 131 6.24 9.40 -5.49
CA LYS A 131 5.68 10.50 -6.29
C LYS A 131 4.21 10.75 -5.94
N ILE A 132 3.96 11.22 -4.72
CA ILE A 132 2.65 11.42 -4.13
C ILE A 132 2.25 12.90 -4.24
N ALA A 133 1.14 13.18 -4.92
CA ALA A 133 0.63 14.54 -5.05
C ALA A 133 -0.05 15.01 -3.74
N VAL A 134 0.47 16.08 -3.12
CA VAL A 134 -0.07 16.64 -1.87
C VAL A 134 -1.15 17.71 -2.15
N ASN A 135 -2.32 17.24 -2.59
CA ASN A 135 -3.51 18.06 -2.84
C ASN A 135 -4.52 17.98 -1.68
N ASN A 136 -5.64 18.70 -1.79
CA ASN A 136 -6.66 18.72 -0.74
C ASN A 136 -7.33 17.36 -0.54
N ASP A 137 -7.54 16.59 -1.62
CA ASP A 137 -8.13 15.25 -1.53
C ASP A 137 -7.25 14.32 -0.71
N TYR A 138 -5.94 14.33 -0.97
CA TYR A 138 -4.95 13.58 -0.20
C TYR A 138 -5.00 13.93 1.29
N ILE A 139 -5.00 15.22 1.63
CA ILE A 139 -5.05 15.68 3.02
C ILE A 139 -6.38 15.29 3.68
N ASN A 140 -7.50 15.34 2.96
CA ASN A 140 -8.80 14.92 3.48
C ASN A 140 -8.84 13.41 3.76
N ILE A 141 -8.27 12.58 2.88
CA ILE A 141 -8.17 11.13 3.08
C ILE A 141 -7.25 10.83 4.27
N LEU A 142 -6.06 11.46 4.33
CA LEU A 142 -5.14 11.29 5.44
C LEU A 142 -5.80 11.68 6.77
N LYS A 143 -6.48 12.82 6.83
CA LYS A 143 -7.24 13.25 8.02
C LYS A 143 -8.29 12.23 8.41
N LYS A 144 -9.04 11.70 7.45
CA LYS A 144 -10.07 10.71 7.70
C LYS A 144 -9.49 9.40 8.23
N VAL A 145 -8.39 8.92 7.64
CA VAL A 145 -7.69 7.72 8.10
C VAL A 145 -7.18 7.89 9.53
N LEU A 146 -6.52 9.01 9.86
CA LEU A 146 -6.01 9.25 11.21
C LEU A 146 -7.10 9.39 12.27
N ASN A 147 -8.30 9.86 11.89
CA ASN A 147 -9.44 9.99 12.79
C ASN A 147 -10.18 8.67 13.00
N ASP A 148 -10.38 7.90 11.92
CA ASP A 148 -11.32 6.77 11.91
C ASP A 148 -10.63 5.42 12.09
N ILE A 149 -9.33 5.33 11.79
CA ILE A 149 -8.54 4.10 11.95
C ILE A 149 -7.61 4.26 13.18
N PRO A 150 -7.78 3.44 14.22
CA PRO A 150 -6.96 3.55 15.43
C PRO A 150 -5.52 3.07 15.18
N ASN A 151 -4.57 3.65 15.93
CA ASN A 151 -3.16 3.23 15.96
C ASN A 151 -2.46 3.27 14.59
N VAL A 152 -2.88 4.17 13.70
CA VAL A 152 -2.17 4.42 12.45
C VAL A 152 -0.75 4.90 12.74
N THR A 153 0.22 4.30 12.05
CA THR A 153 1.62 4.72 12.08
C THR A 153 2.01 5.28 10.72
N ALA A 154 3.09 6.05 10.67
CA ALA A 154 3.53 6.67 9.43
C ALA A 154 5.04 6.83 9.39
N MET A 155 5.58 6.85 8.17
CA MET A 155 6.98 7.13 7.86
C MET A 155 7.11 8.06 6.67
N SER A 156 8.31 8.58 6.44
CA SER A 156 8.73 9.26 5.21
C SER A 156 10.17 8.87 4.87
N MET A 157 10.55 8.95 3.60
CA MET A 157 11.91 8.57 3.16
C MET A 157 12.91 9.73 3.22
N ALA A 158 12.40 10.95 3.38
CA ALA A 158 13.16 12.16 3.67
C ALA A 158 12.33 13.04 4.62
N ASN A 159 12.74 14.28 4.88
CA ASN A 159 11.93 15.19 5.70
C ASN A 159 10.53 15.32 5.11
N SER A 160 9.51 15.41 5.97
CA SER A 160 8.13 15.42 5.52
C SER A 160 7.85 16.62 4.62
N HIS A 161 7.03 16.43 3.58
CA HIS A 161 6.60 17.51 2.72
C HIS A 161 5.98 18.66 3.55
N PRO A 162 6.22 19.95 3.25
CA PRO A 162 5.80 21.07 4.11
C PRO A 162 4.31 21.07 4.49
N LYS A 163 3.42 20.73 3.55
CA LYS A 163 1.98 20.59 3.82
C LYS A 163 1.66 19.46 4.82
N ILE A 164 2.40 18.35 4.79
CA ILE A 164 2.25 17.23 5.72
C ILE A 164 2.76 17.64 7.10
N LYS A 165 3.93 18.29 7.16
CA LYS A 165 4.48 18.85 8.41
C LYS A 165 3.52 19.84 9.07
N ASN A 166 2.94 20.75 8.29
CA ASN A 166 1.95 21.70 8.78
C ASN A 166 0.67 21.00 9.27
N PHE A 167 0.21 19.98 8.54
CA PHE A 167 -0.98 19.22 8.91
C PHE A 167 -0.78 18.40 10.20
N LEU A 168 0.37 17.76 10.37
CA LEU A 168 0.70 16.95 11.55
C LEU A 168 1.17 17.79 12.75
N GLY A 169 1.56 19.05 12.53
CA GLY A 169 2.16 19.92 13.55
C GLY A 169 3.58 19.50 13.96
N LYS A 170 4.18 18.54 13.26
CA LYS A 170 5.53 18.02 13.51
C LYS A 170 6.12 17.45 12.23
N ASP A 171 7.44 17.34 12.21
CA ASP A 171 8.14 16.56 11.19
C ASP A 171 8.21 15.09 11.59
N LEU A 172 8.46 14.22 10.61
CA LEU A 172 8.79 12.82 10.85
C LEU A 172 10.30 12.62 10.72
N THR A 173 10.85 11.75 11.55
CA THR A 173 12.21 11.24 11.34
C THR A 173 12.19 10.35 10.09
N PRO A 174 13.04 10.63 9.09
CA PRO A 174 13.09 9.80 7.89
C PRO A 174 13.57 8.37 8.23
N ASP A 175 12.96 7.38 7.60
CA ASP A 175 13.35 5.99 7.76
C ASP A 175 14.36 5.55 6.69
N GLU A 176 15.21 4.58 7.06
CA GLU A 176 16.14 3.97 6.12
C GLU A 176 15.41 3.05 5.14
N MET A 177 15.68 3.23 3.85
CA MET A 177 15.08 2.41 2.81
C MET A 177 15.63 0.99 2.82
N MET A 178 14.72 0.01 2.87
CA MET A 178 15.09 -1.39 2.75
C MET A 178 15.43 -1.78 1.31
N ASN A 179 16.63 -2.35 1.11
CA ASN A 179 17.02 -2.92 -0.18
C ASN A 179 16.51 -4.36 -0.32
N ARG A 180 15.36 -4.55 -0.96
CA ARG A 180 14.72 -5.88 -1.14
C ARG A 180 15.11 -6.61 -2.43
N ALA A 181 15.52 -5.90 -3.47
CA ALA A 181 15.76 -6.43 -4.82
C ALA A 181 17.00 -5.82 -5.50
N GLY A 182 17.98 -5.33 -4.73
CA GLY A 182 19.14 -4.61 -5.28
C GLY A 182 18.78 -3.23 -5.86
N ASN A 183 17.58 -2.74 -5.55
CA ASN A 183 16.92 -1.59 -6.16
C ASN A 183 17.26 -0.25 -5.47
N VAL A 184 17.77 -0.30 -4.24
CA VAL A 184 18.24 0.90 -3.55
C VAL A 184 19.71 1.11 -3.92
N LYS A 185 19.97 2.10 -4.78
CA LYS A 185 21.34 2.63 -4.95
C LYS A 185 21.67 3.43 -3.70
N SER A 186 22.89 3.31 -3.17
CA SER A 186 23.35 4.07 -2.00
C SER A 186 22.94 5.54 -2.13
N LEU A 187 22.08 6.00 -1.21
CA LEU A 187 21.66 7.40 -1.10
C LEU A 187 22.85 8.31 -0.78
#